data_AF-A0A2H9R8L5-F1
#
_entry.id   AF-A0A2H9R8L5-F1
#
_cell.length_a   1.000
_cell.length_b   1.000
_cell.length_c   1.000
_cell.angle_alpha   90.00
_cell.angle_beta   90.00
_cell.angle_gamma   90.00
#
_symmetry.space_group_name_H-M   'P 1'
#
loop_
_entity.id
_entity.type
_entity.pdbx_description
1 polymer ?
#
loop_
_entity_poly.entity_id
_entity_poly.type
_entity_poly.pdbx_seq_one_letter_code
_entity_poly.pdbx_strand_id
1 'polypeptide(L)'
;MWYNYNMKGNIIITGLLIILGLFFVILQPVYAQLGSMMNDEKHGESIEVVLSQLLSQKQVSTIQELDCKLISSNDFERLGDAVMEQQHPGQAHEVMDQMMGGEGSESLKQMHINMGSNYLGCSGSSTIDMMGKGMMNGGGF
;
A
#
# COMPACT_ATOMS: atom_id res chain seq x y z
N MET A 1 55.36 -24.05 24.61
CA MET A 1 54.00 -23.68 25.06
C MET A 1 53.25 -22.72 24.13
N TRP A 2 53.75 -22.37 22.94
CA TRP A 2 53.10 -21.42 22.00
C TRP A 2 52.21 -22.07 20.91
N TYR A 3 52.34 -23.37 20.66
CA TYR A 3 51.59 -24.06 19.59
C TYR A 3 50.12 -24.36 19.95
N ASN A 4 49.85 -24.53 21.24
CA ASN A 4 48.53 -24.97 21.75
C ASN A 4 47.50 -23.83 21.87
N TYR A 5 47.96 -22.57 21.97
CA TYR A 5 47.08 -21.39 21.99
C TYR A 5 46.58 -21.02 20.59
N ASN A 6 47.44 -21.12 19.58
CA ASN A 6 47.10 -20.82 18.18
C ASN A 6 46.10 -21.82 17.59
N MET A 7 46.23 -23.12 17.88
CA MET A 7 45.27 -24.12 17.40
C MET A 7 43.88 -23.96 18.03
N LYS A 8 43.79 -23.62 19.32
CA LYS A 8 42.51 -23.40 20.00
C LYS A 8 41.80 -22.14 19.49
N GLY A 9 42.54 -21.05 19.24
CA GLY A 9 42.01 -19.83 18.62
C GLY A 9 41.46 -20.09 17.21
N ASN A 10 42.18 -20.85 16.39
CA ASN A 10 41.74 -21.20 15.04
C ASN A 10 40.48 -22.07 15.02
N ILE A 11 40.32 -23.01 15.96
CA ILE A 11 39.11 -23.85 16.08
C ILE A 11 37.89 -23.03 16.52
N ILE A 12 38.08 -22.04 17.41
CA ILE A 12 37.00 -21.15 17.84
C ILE A 12 36.57 -20.24 16.68
N ILE A 13 37.53 -19.69 15.92
CA ILE A 13 37.26 -18.81 14.77
C ILE A 13 36.56 -19.58 13.66
N THR A 14 37.01 -20.80 13.33
CA THR A 14 36.35 -21.63 12.31
C THR A 14 34.94 -22.05 12.73
N GLY A 15 34.72 -22.38 14.01
CA GLY A 15 33.38 -22.65 14.55
C GLY A 15 32.44 -21.45 14.43
N LEU A 16 32.92 -20.24 14.72
CA LEU A 16 32.14 -19.00 14.64
C LEU A 16 31.73 -18.66 13.20
N LEU A 17 32.63 -18.88 12.22
CA LEU A 17 32.36 -18.67 10.80
C LEU A 17 31.31 -19.64 10.25
N ILE A 18 31.32 -20.91 10.70
CA ILE A 18 30.32 -21.91 10.31
C ILE A 18 28.94 -21.53 10.85
N ILE A 19 28.84 -21.07 12.10
CA ILE A 19 27.58 -20.63 12.70
C ILE A 19 27.02 -19.40 11.98
N LEU A 20 27.87 -18.44 11.62
CA LEU A 20 27.47 -17.25 10.87
C LEU A 20 26.97 -17.59 9.45
N GLY A 21 27.61 -18.54 8.78
CA GLY A 21 27.19 -19.04 7.47
C GLY A 21 25.86 -19.79 7.52
N LEU A 22 25.64 -20.61 8.54
CA LEU A 22 24.36 -21.31 8.75
C LEU A 22 23.22 -20.31 9.03
N PHE A 23 23.48 -19.22 9.74
CA PHE A 23 22.50 -18.15 9.98
C PHE A 23 22.05 -17.45 8.68
N PHE A 24 22.95 -17.35 7.69
CA PHE A 24 22.64 -16.72 6.40
C PHE A 24 21.73 -17.60 5.51
N VAL A 25 21.82 -18.93 5.63
CA VAL A 25 21.02 -19.89 4.85
C VAL A 25 19.55 -19.92 5.32
N ILE A 26 19.30 -19.77 6.62
CA ILE A 26 17.92 -19.74 7.18
C ILE A 26 17.15 -18.45 6.84
N LEU A 27 17.84 -17.39 6.41
CA LEU A 27 17.21 -16.13 6.00
C LEU A 27 16.73 -16.13 4.54
N GLN A 28 17.29 -17.00 3.69
CA GLN A 28 16.91 -17.10 2.27
C GLN A 28 15.42 -17.40 2.00
N PRO A 29 14.74 -18.33 2.72
CA PRO A 29 13.34 -18.66 2.41
C PRO A 29 12.37 -17.49 2.68
N VAL A 30 12.71 -16.58 3.60
CA VAL A 30 11.89 -15.39 3.89
C VAL A 30 11.87 -14.43 2.69
N TYR A 31 13.00 -14.25 2.01
CA TYR A 31 13.07 -13.38 0.82
C TYR A 31 12.36 -13.99 -0.40
N ALA A 32 12.37 -15.31 -0.54
CA ALA A 32 11.68 -15.98 -1.65
C ALA A 32 10.16 -15.83 -1.55
N GLN A 33 9.60 -15.89 -0.34
CA GLN A 33 8.16 -15.74 -0.11
C GLN A 33 7.66 -14.33 -0.43
N LEU A 34 8.48 -13.30 -0.20
CA LEU A 34 8.12 -11.91 -0.53
C LEU A 34 8.03 -11.67 -2.05
N GLY A 35 8.88 -12.33 -2.83
CA GLY A 35 8.89 -12.22 -4.30
C GLY A 35 7.73 -12.94 -5.01
N SER A 36 7.14 -13.97 -4.37
CA SER A 36 6.03 -14.74 -4.95
C SER A 36 4.65 -14.07 -4.83
N MET A 37 4.54 -12.96 -4.10
CA MET A 37 3.28 -12.20 -3.94
C MET A 37 3.09 -11.13 -5.02
N MET A 38 3.98 -11.05 -6.02
CA MET A 38 3.96 -10.03 -7.09
C MET A 38 3.57 -10.58 -8.47
N ASN A 39 2.92 -11.75 -8.52
CA ASN A 39 2.36 -12.31 -9.75
C ASN A 39 0.89 -12.63 -9.51
N ASP A 40 0.06 -11.61 -9.60
CA ASP A 40 -1.35 -11.80 -9.88
C ASP A 40 -1.76 -10.76 -10.92
N GLU A 41 -2.72 -11.13 -11.77
CA GLU A 41 -3.21 -10.31 -12.85
C GLU A 41 -3.53 -8.89 -12.38
N LYS A 42 -3.35 -7.92 -13.27
CA LYS A 42 -3.50 -6.47 -13.02
C LYS A 42 -4.95 -6.11 -12.66
N HIS A 43 -5.40 -6.53 -11.49
CA HIS A 43 -6.65 -6.17 -10.84
C HIS A 43 -6.26 -5.38 -9.59
N GLY A 44 -6.77 -4.16 -9.47
CA GLY A 44 -6.41 -3.22 -8.40
C GLY A 44 -6.58 -3.81 -6.99
N GLU A 45 -5.87 -3.27 -6.02
CA GLU A 45 -6.03 -3.68 -4.61
C GLU A 45 -7.45 -3.38 -4.11
N SER A 46 -8.02 -4.23 -3.25
CA SER A 46 -9.33 -3.93 -2.64
C SER A 46 -9.21 -2.79 -1.62
N ILE A 47 -10.32 -2.10 -1.34
CA ILE A 47 -10.36 -1.03 -0.34
C ILE A 47 -9.85 -1.51 1.02
N GLU A 48 -10.25 -2.72 1.44
CA GLU A 48 -9.87 -3.30 2.73
C GLU A 48 -8.36 -3.52 2.82
N VAL A 49 -7.73 -3.99 1.75
CA VAL A 49 -6.29 -4.22 1.70
C VAL A 49 -5.54 -2.89 1.79
N VAL A 50 -5.94 -1.89 1.00
CA VAL A 50 -5.30 -0.57 1.02
C VAL A 50 -5.46 0.10 2.38
N LEU A 51 -6.64 0.06 2.98
CA LEU A 51 -6.88 0.63 4.31
C LEU A 51 -6.09 -0.10 5.39
N SER A 52 -6.06 -1.43 5.38
CA SER A 52 -5.28 -2.21 6.34
C SER A 52 -3.79 -1.84 6.30
N GLN A 53 -3.23 -1.69 5.10
CA GLN A 53 -1.85 -1.26 4.93
C GLN A 53 -1.63 0.18 5.39
N LEU A 54 -2.56 1.10 5.06
CA LEU A 54 -2.48 2.50 5.46
C LEU A 54 -2.51 2.66 6.99
N LEU A 55 -3.44 1.97 7.67
CA LEU A 55 -3.53 1.99 9.14
C LEU A 55 -2.24 1.44 9.78
N SER A 56 -1.72 0.32 9.25
CA SER A 56 -0.43 -0.24 9.71
C SER A 56 0.74 0.71 9.48
N GLN A 57 0.80 1.38 8.32
CA GLN A 57 1.88 2.31 7.98
C GLN A 57 1.85 3.55 8.87
N LYS A 58 0.65 4.06 9.20
CA LYS A 58 0.47 5.24 10.06
C LYS A 58 0.40 4.90 11.56
N GLN A 59 0.49 3.61 11.92
CA GLN A 59 0.46 3.12 13.30
C GLN A 59 -0.81 3.53 14.07
N VAL A 60 -1.95 3.53 13.37
CA VAL A 60 -3.27 3.85 13.93
C VAL A 60 -4.20 2.65 13.82
N SER A 61 -5.24 2.60 14.65
CA SER A 61 -6.16 1.45 14.68
C SER A 61 -7.44 1.68 13.88
N THR A 62 -7.80 2.94 13.64
CA THR A 62 -9.05 3.31 12.97
C THR A 62 -8.84 4.40 11.92
N ILE A 63 -9.74 4.47 10.94
CA ILE A 63 -9.71 5.50 9.88
C ILE A 63 -9.84 6.90 10.50
N GLN A 64 -10.58 7.04 11.59
CA GLN A 64 -10.81 8.33 12.26
C GLN A 64 -9.54 8.89 12.92
N GLU A 65 -8.56 8.04 13.23
CA GLU A 65 -7.26 8.43 13.79
C GLU A 65 -6.27 8.91 12.71
N LEU A 66 -6.58 8.72 11.42
CA LEU A 66 -5.69 9.14 10.34
C LEU A 66 -5.61 10.67 10.26
N ASP A 67 -4.39 11.20 10.32
CA ASP A 67 -4.13 12.59 9.95
C ASP A 67 -3.95 12.70 8.44
N CYS A 68 -4.94 13.28 7.77
CA CYS A 68 -4.95 13.55 6.33
C CYS A 68 -3.70 14.26 5.82
N LYS A 69 -3.03 15.07 6.64
CA LYS A 69 -1.80 15.78 6.26
C LYS A 69 -0.59 14.86 6.13
N LEU A 70 -0.67 13.67 6.71
CA LEU A 70 0.40 12.67 6.72
C LEU A 70 0.18 11.57 5.66
N ILE A 71 -0.94 11.61 4.94
CA ILE A 71 -1.25 10.68 3.87
C ILE A 71 -0.62 11.21 2.58
N SER A 72 0.13 10.34 1.89
CA SER A 72 0.80 10.73 0.65
C SER A 72 -0.19 10.73 -0.52
N SER A 73 0.12 11.48 -1.58
CA SER A 73 -0.66 11.41 -2.83
C SER A 73 -0.72 9.99 -3.40
N ASN A 74 0.34 9.18 -3.23
CA ASN A 74 0.33 7.79 -3.72
C ASN A 74 -0.61 6.91 -2.89
N ASP A 75 -0.70 7.10 -1.57
CA ASP A 75 -1.68 6.39 -0.74
C ASP A 75 -3.12 6.78 -1.10
N PHE A 76 -3.35 8.07 -1.41
CA PHE A 76 -4.64 8.53 -1.92
C PHE A 76 -4.96 7.98 -3.31
N GLU A 77 -3.98 7.92 -4.21
CA GLU A 77 -4.12 7.33 -5.55
C GLU A 77 -4.50 5.86 -5.46
N ARG A 78 -3.76 5.06 -4.67
CA ARG A 78 -4.06 3.63 -4.47
C ARG A 78 -5.45 3.38 -3.88
N LEU A 79 -5.87 4.22 -2.92
CA LEU A 79 -7.21 4.11 -2.36
C LEU A 79 -8.28 4.54 -3.37
N GLY A 80 -8.01 5.56 -4.20
CA GLY A 80 -8.93 5.98 -5.25
C GLY A 80 -9.14 4.94 -6.33
N ASP A 81 -8.07 4.29 -6.77
CA ASP A 81 -8.08 3.15 -7.69
C ASP A 81 -8.95 2.01 -7.14
N ALA A 82 -8.71 1.62 -5.88
CA ALA A 82 -9.52 0.62 -5.18
C ALA A 82 -11.01 0.99 -5.08
N VAL A 83 -11.32 2.27 -4.84
CA VAL A 83 -12.70 2.78 -4.81
C VAL A 83 -13.32 2.73 -6.21
N MET A 84 -12.57 3.07 -7.25
CA MET A 84 -13.04 3.03 -8.63
C MET A 84 -13.34 1.60 -9.08
N GLU A 85 -12.42 0.67 -8.82
CA GLU A 85 -12.59 -0.76 -9.09
C GLU A 85 -13.83 -1.31 -8.38
N GLN A 86 -14.04 -0.98 -7.10
CA GLN A 86 -15.24 -1.43 -6.38
C GLN A 86 -16.55 -0.88 -7.00
N GLN A 87 -16.55 0.35 -7.48
CA GLN A 87 -17.72 0.97 -8.10
C GLN A 87 -17.96 0.48 -9.54
N HIS A 88 -16.89 0.14 -10.25
CA HIS A 88 -16.90 -0.18 -11.66
C HIS A 88 -15.96 -1.35 -11.97
N PRO A 89 -16.25 -2.57 -11.52
CA PRO A 89 -15.29 -3.66 -11.54
C PRO A 89 -14.91 -4.16 -12.94
N GLY A 90 -13.68 -4.67 -13.07
CA GLY A 90 -13.15 -5.30 -14.28
C GLY A 90 -13.10 -4.36 -15.48
N GLN A 91 -13.63 -4.78 -16.63
CA GLN A 91 -13.55 -3.97 -17.86
C GLN A 91 -14.16 -2.57 -17.74
N ALA A 92 -15.12 -2.37 -16.83
CA ALA A 92 -15.70 -1.04 -16.65
C ALA A 92 -14.65 -0.04 -16.13
N HIS A 93 -13.81 -0.45 -15.18
CA HIS A 93 -12.67 0.32 -14.68
C HIS A 93 -11.68 0.61 -15.82
N GLU A 94 -11.24 -0.42 -16.53
CA GLU A 94 -10.27 -0.27 -17.62
C GLU A 94 -10.73 0.71 -18.71
N VAL A 95 -12.02 0.67 -19.06
CA VAL A 95 -12.60 1.59 -20.05
C VAL A 95 -12.62 3.02 -19.52
N MET A 96 -12.95 3.22 -18.25
CA MET A 96 -12.92 4.54 -17.63
C MET A 96 -11.49 5.09 -17.55
N ASP A 97 -10.51 4.27 -17.21
CA ASP A 97 -9.09 4.67 -17.20
C ASP A 97 -8.67 5.19 -18.56
N GLN A 98 -9.00 4.44 -19.62
CA GLN A 98 -8.71 4.83 -21.00
C GLN A 98 -9.38 6.15 -21.38
N MET A 99 -10.64 6.36 -20.97
CA MET A 99 -11.35 7.63 -21.20
C MET A 99 -10.74 8.81 -20.42
N MET A 100 -10.07 8.54 -19.31
CA MET A 100 -9.48 9.52 -18.39
C MET A 100 -8.02 9.84 -18.69
N GLY A 101 -7.52 9.41 -19.85
CA GLY A 101 -6.13 9.65 -20.30
C GLY A 101 -5.27 8.39 -20.31
N GLY A 102 -5.81 7.27 -19.84
CA GLY A 102 -5.14 5.99 -19.77
C GLY A 102 -4.31 5.80 -18.51
N GLU A 103 -3.91 4.55 -18.32
CA GLU A 103 -3.11 4.10 -17.20
C GLU A 103 -1.77 4.83 -17.08
N GLY A 104 -1.45 5.30 -15.87
CA GLY A 104 -0.27 6.12 -15.60
C GLY A 104 -0.35 7.56 -16.11
N SER A 105 -1.49 8.00 -16.66
CA SER A 105 -1.69 9.41 -17.01
C SER A 105 -1.84 10.28 -15.76
N GLU A 106 -1.37 11.53 -15.84
CA GLU A 106 -1.51 12.48 -14.72
C GLU A 106 -2.98 12.80 -14.44
N SER A 107 -3.83 12.84 -15.47
CA SER A 107 -5.27 13.06 -15.31
C SER A 107 -5.95 11.93 -14.54
N LEU A 108 -5.64 10.67 -14.86
CA LEU A 108 -6.17 9.53 -14.13
C LEU A 108 -5.67 9.51 -12.69
N LYS A 109 -4.37 9.74 -12.49
CA LYS A 109 -3.76 9.85 -11.17
C LYS A 109 -4.44 10.90 -10.29
N GLN A 110 -4.70 12.10 -10.82
CA GLN A 110 -5.40 13.14 -10.06
C GLN A 110 -6.84 12.75 -9.73
N MET A 111 -7.53 12.01 -10.61
CA MET A 111 -8.84 11.47 -10.28
C MET A 111 -8.77 10.49 -9.10
N HIS A 112 -7.84 9.54 -9.14
CA HIS A 112 -7.66 8.57 -8.07
C HIS A 112 -7.33 9.28 -6.74
N ILE A 113 -6.41 10.25 -6.74
CA ILE A 113 -6.10 11.05 -5.55
C ILE A 113 -7.36 11.74 -5.00
N ASN A 114 -8.18 12.33 -5.87
CA ASN A 114 -9.42 12.98 -5.46
C ASN A 114 -10.40 11.97 -4.86
N MET A 115 -10.59 10.81 -5.50
CA MET A 115 -11.46 9.76 -4.99
C MET A 115 -11.02 9.22 -3.63
N GLY A 116 -9.73 8.88 -3.47
CA GLY A 116 -9.21 8.36 -2.21
C GLY A 116 -9.24 9.39 -1.08
N SER A 117 -8.90 10.65 -1.37
CA SER A 117 -8.98 11.72 -0.37
C SER A 117 -10.43 12.03 0.04
N ASN A 118 -11.37 11.94 -0.90
CA ASN A 118 -12.80 12.06 -0.62
C ASN A 118 -13.31 10.90 0.24
N TYR A 119 -12.88 9.67 -0.06
CA TYR A 119 -13.26 8.48 0.71
C TYR A 119 -12.85 8.60 2.19
N LEU A 120 -11.68 9.15 2.48
CA LEU A 120 -11.19 9.37 3.84
C LEU A 120 -11.72 10.65 4.50
N GLY A 121 -12.50 11.48 3.78
CA GLY A 121 -12.94 12.80 4.27
C GLY A 121 -11.79 13.82 4.39
N CYS A 122 -10.67 13.56 3.72
CA CYS A 122 -9.46 14.40 3.73
C CYS A 122 -9.48 15.55 2.72
N SER A 123 -10.43 15.52 1.78
CA SER A 123 -10.67 16.62 0.87
C SER A 123 -11.20 17.81 1.66
N GLY A 124 -10.30 18.76 1.98
CA GLY A 124 -10.66 19.99 2.64
C GLY A 124 -11.69 20.74 1.82
N SER A 125 -12.95 20.73 2.26
CA SER A 125 -13.97 21.76 2.01
C SER A 125 -13.70 22.67 0.79
N SER A 126 -13.83 22.18 -0.45
CA SER A 126 -13.86 23.05 -1.66
C SER A 126 -14.45 22.43 -2.93
N THR A 127 -14.58 21.11 -3.09
CA THR A 127 -15.25 20.54 -4.29
C THR A 127 -16.38 19.55 -3.97
N ILE A 128 -16.31 18.81 -2.85
CA ILE A 128 -17.41 17.93 -2.41
C ILE A 128 -18.62 18.69 -1.83
N ASP A 129 -18.49 19.95 -1.43
CA ASP A 129 -19.68 20.75 -1.06
C ASP A 129 -20.56 21.07 -2.30
N MET A 130 -20.10 20.76 -3.52
CA MET A 130 -20.91 20.83 -4.74
C MET A 130 -21.60 19.52 -5.15
N MET A 131 -21.16 18.36 -4.66
CA MET A 131 -21.83 17.07 -4.95
C MET A 131 -22.55 16.45 -3.74
N GLY A 132 -22.21 16.85 -2.51
CA GLY A 132 -22.85 16.32 -1.28
C GLY A 132 -24.06 17.12 -0.77
N LYS A 133 -24.27 18.35 -1.25
CA LYS A 133 -25.38 19.23 -0.82
C LYS A 133 -26.64 19.17 -1.69
N GLY A 134 -26.62 18.37 -2.77
CA GLY A 134 -27.69 18.35 -3.77
C GLY A 134 -28.78 17.27 -3.60
N MET A 135 -28.64 16.30 -2.69
CA MET A 135 -29.54 15.13 -2.63
C MET A 135 -30.26 14.90 -1.30
N MET A 136 -30.28 15.87 -0.37
CA MET A 136 -30.98 15.73 0.91
C MET A 136 -31.98 16.85 1.24
N ASN A 137 -32.55 17.49 0.22
CA ASN A 137 -33.68 18.41 0.41
C ASN A 137 -34.74 18.25 -0.70
N GLY A 138 -35.32 17.05 -0.78
CA GLY A 138 -36.42 16.71 -1.69
C GLY A 138 -37.61 16.09 -0.96
N GLY A 139 -37.80 16.39 0.33
CA GLY A 139 -38.94 15.96 1.12
C GLY A 139 -39.78 17.16 1.51
N GLY A 140 -40.73 17.55 0.64
CA GLY A 140 -41.60 18.68 0.90
C GLY A 140 -42.64 18.93 -0.18
N PHE A 141 -43.50 17.95 -0.46
CA PHE A 141 -44.92 18.09 -0.80
C PHE A 141 -45.65 16.80 -0.39
#